data_AF-A0A821UQ16-F1
#
_entry.id   AF-A0A821UQ16-F1
#
_cell.length_a   1.000
_cell.length_b   1.000
_cell.length_c   1.000
_cell.angle_alpha   90.00
_cell.angle_beta   90.00
_cell.angle_gamma   90.00
#
_symmetry.space_group_name_H-M   'P 1'
#
loop_
_entity.id
_entity.type
_entity.pdbx_description
1 polymer ?
#
loop_
_entity_poly.entity_id
_entity_poly.type
_entity_poly.pdbx_seq_one_letter_code
_entity_poly.pdbx_strand_id
1 'polypeptide(L)'
;MERIQTPGEIATAYSLAQMLSSIPLTRTGPCEVVIFDIHALQNQFYFSSNIIVRLESTVELLLDELNNRKNQNEKFAMAFPDDGAHKRFAHMFEESKYPIVVCSKIREGDKRITTIKEGNPSGYHCIIIDDLVQSGGTLMECAQALLKIGATNVSAFVG
;
A
#
# COMPACT_ATOMS: atom_id res chain seq x y z
N MET A 1 13.44 0.92 8.36
CA MET A 1 13.95 -0.46 8.26
C MET A 1 13.24 -1.29 9.32
N GLU A 2 12.52 -2.33 8.89
CA GLU A 2 11.56 -3.03 9.76
C GLU A 2 11.97 -4.48 10.03
N ARG A 3 12.75 -5.10 9.15
CA ARG A 3 13.21 -6.48 9.29
C ARG A 3 14.71 -6.53 9.49
N ILE A 4 15.14 -7.40 10.41
CA ILE A 4 16.52 -7.81 10.62
C ILE A 4 16.73 -9.05 9.74
N GLN A 5 17.65 -8.97 8.78
CA GLN A 5 18.04 -10.10 7.94
C GLN A 5 19.34 -10.73 8.41
N THR A 6 20.23 -9.93 9.00
CA THR A 6 21.54 -10.40 9.50
C THR A 6 21.77 -10.02 10.96
N PRO A 7 22.48 -10.86 11.75
CA PRO A 7 22.85 -10.50 13.12
C PRO A 7 23.64 -9.19 13.18
N GLY A 8 23.27 -8.31 14.10
CA GLY A 8 23.90 -6.99 14.27
C GLY A 8 23.17 -5.83 13.60
N GLU A 9 22.13 -6.10 12.79
CA GLU A 9 21.25 -5.05 12.27
C GLU A 9 20.28 -4.55 13.34
N ILE A 10 19.93 -3.26 13.24
CA ILE A 10 18.93 -2.64 14.10
C ILE A 10 17.66 -2.47 13.30
N ALA A 11 16.56 -3.06 13.77
CA ALA A 11 15.23 -2.73 13.30
C ALA A 11 14.88 -1.31 13.76
N THR A 12 15.14 -0.30 12.92
CA THR A 12 14.88 1.11 13.24
C THR A 12 13.41 1.34 13.63
N ALA A 13 12.47 0.63 12.98
CA ALA A 13 11.05 0.70 13.32
C ALA A 13 10.77 0.26 14.76
N TYR A 14 11.50 -0.75 15.27
CA TYR A 14 11.39 -1.18 16.66
C TYR A 14 11.91 -0.10 17.61
N SER A 15 13.09 0.47 17.35
CA SER A 15 13.65 1.54 18.18
C SER A 15 12.73 2.76 18.24
N LEU A 16 12.16 3.17 17.11
CA LEU A 16 11.18 4.28 17.05
C LEU A 16 9.89 3.94 17.81
N ALA A 17 9.36 2.73 17.67
CA ALA A 17 8.20 2.29 18.43
C ALA A 17 8.46 2.30 19.94
N GLN A 18 9.66 1.93 20.39
CA GLN A 18 10.06 2.03 21.80
C GLN A 18 10.14 3.49 22.27
N MET A 19 10.67 4.40 21.45
CA MET A 19 10.67 5.84 21.75
C MET A 19 9.25 6.39 21.88
N LEU A 20 8.34 6.06 20.95
CA LEU A 20 6.93 6.45 21.04
C LEU A 20 6.23 5.83 22.26
N SER A 21 6.57 4.59 22.60
CA SER A 21 6.05 3.90 23.78
C SER A 21 6.53 4.51 25.11
N SER A 22 7.55 5.37 25.07
CA SER A 22 8.05 6.10 26.25
C SER A 22 7.28 7.39 26.54
N ILE A 23 6.33 7.76 25.68
CA ILE A 23 5.45 8.90 25.93
C ILE A 23 4.69 8.65 27.24
N PRO A 24 4.76 9.59 28.22
CA PRO A 24 4.12 9.40 29.51
C PRO A 24 2.59 9.41 29.39
N LEU A 25 1.94 8.80 30.38
CA LEU A 25 0.49 8.80 30.48
C LEU A 25 -0.05 10.24 30.57
N THR A 26 -1.21 10.45 29.96
CA THR A 26 -2.00 11.67 30.12
C THR A 26 -2.85 11.60 31.39
N ARG A 27 -3.52 12.71 31.75
CA ARG A 27 -4.47 12.74 32.88
C ARG A 27 -5.59 11.70 32.77
N THR A 28 -5.96 11.31 31.55
CA THR A 28 -7.08 10.40 31.26
C THR A 28 -6.63 9.01 30.83
N GLY A 29 -5.32 8.71 30.81
CA GLY A 29 -4.79 7.41 30.43
C GLY A 29 -3.69 7.46 29.36
N PRO A 30 -3.40 6.32 28.71
CA PRO A 30 -2.39 6.22 27.65
C PRO A 30 -2.61 7.22 26.50
N CYS A 31 -1.52 7.66 25.87
CA CYS A 31 -1.59 8.38 24.61
C CYS A 31 -2.03 7.43 23.50
N GLU A 32 -2.84 7.94 22.57
CA GLU A 32 -3.19 7.23 21.34
C GLU A 32 -2.26 7.67 20.21
N VAL A 33 -1.69 6.70 19.50
CA VAL A 33 -0.89 6.90 18.29
C VAL A 33 -1.68 6.32 17.13
N VAL A 34 -2.11 7.21 16.22
CA VAL A 34 -2.81 6.85 15.00
C VAL A 34 -1.79 6.73 13.87
N ILE A 35 -1.77 5.58 13.19
CA ILE A 35 -0.86 5.30 12.08
C ILE A 35 -1.71 4.94 10.87
N PHE A 36 -1.50 5.66 9.77
CA PHE A 36 -2.14 5.36 8.50
C PHE A 36 -1.26 4.41 7.68
N ASP A 37 -1.88 3.38 7.10
CA ASP A 37 -1.30 2.50 6.08
C ASP A 37 0.09 1.95 6.44
N ILE A 38 0.21 1.38 7.65
CA ILE A 38 1.48 0.85 8.15
C ILE A 38 2.11 -0.17 7.18
N HIS A 39 3.37 0.06 6.80
CA HIS A 39 4.05 -0.72 5.76
C HIS A 39 4.03 -2.24 6.02
N ALA A 40 4.28 -2.66 7.27
CA ALA A 40 4.10 -4.02 7.72
C ALA A 40 3.24 -4.09 8.98
N LEU A 41 2.11 -4.78 8.88
CA LEU A 41 1.13 -4.96 9.96
C LEU A 41 1.75 -5.53 11.24
N GLN A 42 2.82 -6.33 11.13
CA GLN A 42 3.52 -6.93 12.28
C GLN A 42 4.18 -5.88 13.19
N ASN A 43 4.49 -4.68 12.68
CA ASN A 43 5.14 -3.64 13.47
C ASN A 43 4.25 -3.08 14.58
N GLN A 44 2.94 -3.33 14.54
CA GLN A 44 2.03 -2.99 15.65
C GLN A 44 2.47 -3.63 16.98
N PHE A 45 3.17 -4.76 16.92
CA PHE A 45 3.68 -5.48 18.10
C PHE A 45 5.02 -4.94 18.61
N TYR A 46 5.59 -3.92 17.96
CA TYR A 46 6.80 -3.24 18.46
C TYR A 46 6.48 -2.23 19.55
N PHE A 47 5.23 -1.82 19.70
CA PHE A 47 4.79 -0.88 20.73
C PHE A 47 4.52 -1.59 22.05
N SER A 48 4.75 -0.89 23.16
CA SER A 48 4.42 -1.40 24.50
C SER A 48 2.97 -1.07 24.87
N SER A 49 2.51 -1.64 25.98
CA SER A 49 1.17 -1.37 26.55
C SER A 49 1.00 0.04 27.13
N ASN A 50 2.02 0.89 27.08
CA ASN A 50 1.95 2.26 27.61
C ASN A 50 1.25 3.25 26.69
N ILE A 51 1.02 2.86 25.43
CA ILE A 51 0.28 3.64 24.43
C ILE A 51 -0.80 2.77 23.81
N ILE A 52 -1.79 3.41 23.20
CA ILE A 52 -2.80 2.77 22.36
C ILE A 52 -2.37 3.00 20.92
N VAL A 53 -2.23 1.93 20.13
CA VAL A 53 -1.95 2.03 18.69
C VAL A 53 -3.25 1.81 17.93
N ARG A 54 -3.63 2.80 17.13
CA ARG A 54 -4.77 2.71 16.21
C ARG A 54 -4.22 2.70 14.79
N LEU A 55 -4.56 1.66 14.04
CA LEU A 55 -4.21 1.56 12.63
C LEU A 55 -5.41 1.99 11.81
N GLU A 56 -5.19 2.94 10.91
CA GLU A 56 -6.19 3.47 9.99
C GLU A 56 -5.68 3.32 8.56
N SER A 57 -6.59 3.45 7.58
CA SER A 57 -6.22 3.42 6.17
C SER A 57 -6.82 4.60 5.41
N THR A 58 -6.04 5.19 4.53
CA THR A 58 -6.50 6.28 3.66
C THR A 58 -7.32 5.79 2.47
N VAL A 59 -7.34 4.48 2.20
CA VAL A 59 -8.06 3.86 1.07
C VAL A 59 -9.57 4.14 1.11
N GLU A 60 -10.15 4.35 2.28
CA GLU A 60 -11.57 4.75 2.39
C GLU A 60 -11.86 6.06 1.64
N LEU A 61 -10.94 7.03 1.70
CA LEU A 61 -11.06 8.30 0.95
C LEU A 61 -10.99 8.07 -0.57
N LEU A 62 -10.19 7.10 -1.01
CA LEU A 62 -10.16 6.70 -2.42
C LEU A 62 -11.49 6.06 -2.84
N LEU A 63 -12.06 5.18 -2.02
CA LEU A 63 -13.34 4.54 -2.32
C LEU A 63 -14.47 5.57 -2.46
N ASP A 64 -14.51 6.58 -1.60
CA ASP A 64 -15.46 7.69 -1.68
C ASP A 64 -15.31 8.47 -3.00
N GLU A 65 -14.08 8.82 -3.39
CA GLU A 65 -13.82 9.50 -4.65
C GLU A 65 -14.20 8.65 -5.87
N LEU A 66 -13.88 7.35 -5.86
CA LEU A 66 -14.25 6.44 -6.94
C LEU A 66 -15.77 6.27 -7.04
N ASN A 67 -16.49 6.22 -5.91
CA ASN A 67 -17.95 6.15 -5.89
C ASN A 67 -18.59 7.43 -6.45
N ASN A 68 -18.01 8.60 -6.18
CA ASN A 68 -18.46 9.86 -6.79
C ASN A 68 -18.26 9.87 -8.31
N ARG A 69 -17.15 9.29 -8.80
CA ARG A 69 -16.83 9.23 -10.24
C ARG A 69 -17.55 8.13 -11.01
N LYS A 70 -17.97 7.03 -10.36
CA LYS A 70 -18.78 5.97 -11.00
C LYS A 70 -20.01 6.51 -11.74
N ASN A 71 -20.59 7.60 -11.24
CA ASN A 71 -21.73 8.28 -11.87
C ASN A 71 -21.40 8.89 -13.24
N GLN A 72 -20.13 8.90 -13.66
CA GLN A 72 -19.63 9.45 -14.92
C GLN A 72 -19.30 8.36 -15.96
N ASN A 73 -19.73 7.10 -15.74
CA ASN A 73 -19.46 5.96 -16.63
C ASN A 73 -17.97 5.56 -16.78
N GLU A 74 -17.10 5.98 -15.86
CA GLU A 74 -15.70 5.56 -15.85
C GLU A 74 -15.55 4.11 -15.35
N LYS A 75 -14.71 3.32 -16.04
CA LYS A 75 -14.41 1.94 -15.67
C LYS A 75 -13.06 1.87 -14.96
N PHE A 76 -13.07 1.60 -13.67
CA PHE A 76 -11.86 1.51 -12.87
C PHE A 76 -11.40 0.07 -12.63
N ALA A 77 -10.09 -0.12 -12.55
CA ALA A 77 -9.46 -1.35 -12.06
C ALA A 77 -8.40 -1.00 -11.01
N MET A 78 -8.34 -1.75 -9.91
CA MET A 78 -7.38 -1.53 -8.84
C MET A 78 -6.12 -2.31 -9.15
N ALA A 79 -5.01 -1.60 -9.30
CA ALA A 79 -3.73 -2.17 -9.65
C ALA A 79 -2.77 -2.16 -8.46
N PHE A 80 -2.02 -3.25 -8.27
CA PHE A 80 -1.01 -3.35 -7.23
C PHE A 80 0.38 -3.50 -7.86
N PRO A 81 1.37 -2.68 -7.46
CA PRO A 81 2.71 -2.71 -8.05
C PRO A 81 3.49 -3.99 -7.72
N ASP A 82 3.15 -4.65 -6.61
CA ASP A 82 3.69 -5.94 -6.21
C ASP A 82 2.73 -6.75 -5.30
N ASP A 83 3.15 -7.96 -4.94
CA ASP A 83 2.40 -8.87 -4.06
C ASP A 83 2.24 -8.31 -2.63
N GLY A 84 3.13 -7.41 -2.18
CA GLY A 84 3.08 -6.80 -0.86
C GLY A 84 1.95 -5.78 -0.75
N ALA A 85 1.86 -4.86 -1.72
CA ALA A 85 0.74 -3.94 -1.85
C ALA A 85 -0.60 -4.69 -2.02
N HIS A 86 -0.63 -5.72 -2.86
CA HIS A 86 -1.82 -6.56 -3.06
C HIS A 86 -2.30 -7.17 -1.74
N LYS A 87 -1.41 -7.83 -0.98
CA LYS A 87 -1.78 -8.44 0.32
C LYS A 87 -2.27 -7.43 1.35
N ARG A 88 -1.78 -6.19 1.30
CA ARG A 88 -2.15 -5.14 2.24
C ARG A 88 -3.52 -4.56 1.93
N PHE A 89 -3.81 -4.27 0.66
CA PHE A 89 -4.95 -3.43 0.30
C PHE A 89 -6.08 -4.16 -0.43
N ALA A 90 -5.85 -5.32 -1.04
CA ALA A 90 -6.87 -5.96 -1.90
C ALA A 90 -8.20 -6.24 -1.18
N HIS A 91 -8.14 -6.66 0.08
CA HIS A 91 -9.33 -6.95 0.89
C HIS A 91 -10.27 -5.75 1.04
N MET A 92 -9.74 -4.52 0.95
CA MET A 92 -10.52 -3.28 1.04
C MET A 92 -11.41 -3.02 -0.18
N PHE A 93 -11.18 -3.73 -1.29
CA PHE A 93 -11.91 -3.55 -2.54
C PHE A 93 -12.87 -4.71 -2.86
N GLU A 94 -12.92 -5.75 -2.02
CA GLU A 94 -13.74 -6.95 -2.26
C GLU A 94 -15.23 -6.63 -2.42
N GLU A 95 -15.76 -5.74 -1.58
CA GLU A 95 -17.17 -5.31 -1.65
C GLU A 95 -17.48 -4.46 -2.88
N SER A 96 -16.49 -3.69 -3.36
CA SER A 96 -16.66 -2.77 -4.47
C SER A 96 -16.63 -3.43 -5.85
N LYS A 97 -16.24 -4.71 -5.93
CA LYS A 97 -16.18 -5.52 -7.17
C LYS A 97 -15.36 -4.89 -8.30
N TYR A 98 -14.38 -4.05 -7.98
CA TYR A 98 -13.45 -3.57 -8.99
C TYR A 98 -12.55 -4.72 -9.46
N PRO A 99 -12.26 -4.84 -10.77
CA PRO A 99 -11.25 -5.77 -11.24
C PRO A 99 -9.91 -5.48 -10.57
N ILE A 100 -9.25 -6.53 -10.10
CA ILE A 100 -7.92 -6.45 -9.50
C ILE A 100 -6.87 -6.82 -10.56
N VAL A 101 -5.80 -6.05 -10.59
CA VAL A 101 -4.63 -6.29 -11.44
C VAL A 101 -3.38 -6.29 -10.58
N VAL A 102 -2.56 -7.34 -10.66
CA VAL A 102 -1.35 -7.46 -9.85
C VAL A 102 -0.13 -7.46 -10.77
N CYS A 103 0.79 -6.54 -10.53
CA CYS A 103 2.08 -6.50 -11.20
C CYS A 103 3.12 -7.33 -10.43
N SER A 104 4.12 -7.80 -11.15
CA SER A 104 5.30 -8.43 -10.55
C SER A 104 6.55 -8.09 -11.35
N LYS A 105 7.70 -8.11 -10.66
CA LYS A 105 9.00 -7.95 -11.32
C LYS A 105 9.57 -9.32 -11.65
N ILE A 106 9.68 -9.62 -12.94
CA ILE A 106 10.37 -10.81 -13.44
C ILE A 106 11.82 -10.45 -13.80
N ARG A 107 12.72 -11.42 -13.65
CA ARG A 107 14.12 -11.29 -14.10
C ARG A 107 14.27 -11.97 -15.45
N GLU A 108 14.67 -11.19 -16.44
CA GLU A 108 15.12 -11.69 -17.75
C GLU A 108 16.62 -11.38 -17.89
N GLY A 109 17.45 -12.37 -17.61
CA GLY A 109 18.89 -12.18 -17.47
C GLY A 109 19.21 -11.18 -16.34
N ASP A 110 19.97 -10.14 -16.65
CA ASP A 110 20.33 -9.06 -15.70
C ASP A 110 19.25 -7.97 -15.58
N LYS A 111 18.22 -7.98 -16.43
CA LYS A 111 17.16 -6.96 -16.43
C LYS A 111 16.00 -7.38 -15.54
N ARG A 112 15.49 -6.43 -14.77
CA ARG A 112 14.21 -6.56 -14.05
C ARG A 112 13.14 -5.85 -14.85
N ILE A 113 12.11 -6.57 -15.25
CA ILE A 113 11.00 -6.04 -16.05
C ILE A 113 9.72 -6.23 -15.24
N THR A 114 8.94 -5.17 -15.13
CA THR A 114 7.61 -5.23 -14.51
C THR A 114 6.60 -5.73 -15.54
N THR A 115 5.84 -6.75 -15.16
CA THR A 115 4.79 -7.36 -15.99
C THR A 115 3.52 -7.59 -15.17
N ILE A 116 2.39 -7.81 -15.85
CA ILE A 116 1.15 -8.22 -15.20
C ILE A 116 1.23 -9.70 -14.87
N LYS A 117 1.05 -10.01 -13.59
CA LYS A 117 1.00 -11.36 -13.04
C LYS A 117 -0.42 -11.91 -13.08
N GLU A 118 -1.40 -11.10 -12.67
CA GLU A 118 -2.81 -11.46 -12.55
C GLU A 118 -3.70 -10.30 -12.99
N GLY A 119 -4.88 -10.61 -13.53
CA GLY A 119 -5.86 -9.62 -14.00
C GLY A 119 -5.64 -9.13 -15.44
N ASN A 120 -6.56 -8.28 -15.92
CA ASN A 120 -6.48 -7.66 -17.25
C ASN A 120 -6.80 -6.16 -17.15
N PRO A 121 -5.83 -5.27 -17.44
CA PRO A 121 -6.04 -3.83 -17.38
C PRO A 121 -6.73 -3.24 -18.63
N SER A 122 -6.89 -4.02 -19.71
CA SER A 122 -7.37 -3.52 -20.99
C SER A 122 -8.76 -2.87 -20.90
N GLY A 123 -8.87 -1.61 -21.33
CA GLY A 123 -10.14 -0.88 -21.34
C GLY A 123 -10.58 -0.30 -19.99
N TYR A 124 -9.71 -0.35 -18.98
CA TYR A 124 -9.94 0.23 -17.66
C TYR A 124 -8.97 1.39 -17.38
N HIS A 125 -9.43 2.36 -16.58
CA HIS A 125 -8.56 3.29 -15.87
C HIS A 125 -8.00 2.58 -14.64
N CYS A 126 -6.71 2.26 -14.69
CA CYS A 126 -6.04 1.57 -13.59
C CYS A 126 -5.60 2.56 -12.51
N ILE A 127 -5.98 2.29 -11.26
CA ILE A 127 -5.52 3.04 -10.09
C ILE A 127 -4.50 2.19 -9.36
N ILE A 128 -3.22 2.58 -9.43
CA ILE A 128 -2.15 1.91 -8.69
C ILE A 128 -2.27 2.28 -7.21
N ILE A 129 -2.33 1.29 -6.34
CA ILE A 129 -2.45 1.48 -4.89
C ILE A 129 -1.19 0.96 -4.22
N ASP A 130 -0.55 1.81 -3.42
CA ASP A 130 0.60 1.46 -2.59
C ASP A 130 0.55 2.23 -1.26
N ASP A 131 1.36 1.82 -0.29
CA ASP A 131 1.40 2.47 1.03
C ASP A 131 2.35 3.67 1.07
N LEU A 132 3.39 3.67 0.24
CA LEU A 132 4.37 4.74 0.21
C LEU A 132 5.03 4.85 -1.17
N VAL A 133 5.57 6.04 -1.47
CA VAL A 133 6.39 6.27 -2.64
C VAL A 133 7.66 7.01 -2.25
N GLN A 134 8.81 6.48 -2.67
CA GLN A 134 10.11 7.14 -2.44
C GLN A 134 10.65 7.78 -3.71
N SER A 135 11.06 6.98 -4.70
CA SER A 135 11.59 7.48 -5.99
C SER A 135 10.56 7.49 -7.12
N GLY A 136 9.39 6.86 -6.93
CA GLY A 136 8.37 6.68 -7.97
C GLY A 136 8.71 5.64 -9.04
N GLY A 137 9.93 5.07 -9.06
CA GLY A 137 10.35 4.14 -10.11
C GLY A 137 9.46 2.92 -10.26
N THR A 138 9.07 2.28 -9.14
CA THR A 138 8.16 1.13 -9.15
C THR A 138 6.77 1.49 -9.72
N LEU A 139 6.22 2.67 -9.37
CA LEU A 139 4.92 3.12 -9.88
C LEU A 139 5.00 3.41 -11.38
N MET A 140 6.08 4.04 -11.85
CA MET A 140 6.30 4.31 -13.27
C MET A 140 6.43 3.04 -14.10
N GLU A 141 7.20 2.05 -13.62
CA GLU A 141 7.33 0.75 -14.27
C GLU A 141 5.99 0.00 -14.32
N CYS A 142 5.22 0.05 -13.23
CA CYS A 142 3.86 -0.51 -13.15
C CYS A 142 2.92 0.17 -14.15
N ALA A 143 2.90 1.50 -14.19
CA ALA A 143 2.09 2.29 -15.12
C ALA A 143 2.42 1.96 -16.58
N GLN A 144 3.70 1.84 -16.92
CA GLN A 144 4.13 1.43 -18.26
C GLN A 144 3.64 0.02 -18.63
N ALA A 145 3.70 -0.94 -17.69
CA ALA A 145 3.20 -2.29 -17.92
C ALA A 145 1.68 -2.31 -18.15
N LEU A 146 0.92 -1.54 -17.37
CA LEU A 146 -0.53 -1.40 -17.49
C LEU A 146 -0.94 -0.79 -18.83
N LEU A 147 -0.33 0.34 -19.21
CA LEU A 147 -0.59 1.01 -20.49
C LEU A 147 -0.24 0.13 -21.68
N LYS A 148 0.87 -0.60 -21.62
CA LYS A 148 1.31 -1.53 -22.69
C LYS A 148 0.28 -2.62 -22.99
N ILE A 149 -0.52 -3.03 -21.99
CA ILE A 149 -1.55 -4.08 -22.13
C ILE A 149 -2.94 -3.48 -22.44
N GLY A 150 -3.07 -2.15 -22.46
CA GLY A 150 -4.26 -1.45 -22.95
C GLY A 150 -5.09 -0.76 -21.88
N ALA A 151 -4.52 -0.44 -20.72
CA ALA A 151 -5.16 0.50 -19.79
C ALA A 151 -5.46 1.83 -20.52
N THR A 152 -6.64 2.41 -20.29
CA THR A 152 -7.01 3.69 -20.93
C THR A 152 -6.27 4.85 -20.29
N ASN A 153 -6.16 4.81 -18.96
CA ASN A 153 -5.51 5.79 -18.13
C ASN A 153 -4.87 5.08 -16.94
N VAL A 154 -3.86 5.71 -16.34
CA VAL A 154 -3.26 5.25 -15.08
C VAL A 154 -3.16 6.41 -14.11
N SER A 155 -3.67 6.21 -12.90
CA SER A 155 -3.43 7.09 -11.76
C SER A 155 -2.77 6.29 -10.63
N ALA A 156 -2.21 6.97 -9.65
CA ALA A 156 -1.69 6.34 -8.44
C ALA A 156 -2.33 6.98 -7.21
N PHE A 157 -2.63 6.15 -6.22
CA PHE A 157 -3.03 6.53 -4.87
C PHE A 157 -2.03 5.92 -3.91
N VAL A 158 -1.47 6.76 -3.04
CA VAL A 158 -0.44 6.37 -2.07
C VAL A 158 -0.87 6.92 -0.71
N GLY A 159 -0.86 6.06 0.30
CA GLY A 159 -1.20 6.41 1.70
C GLY A 159 -0.18 7.31 2.39
#